data_AF-A0A0B1RXC7-F1
#
_entry.id   AF-A0A0B1RXC7-F1
#
_cell.length_a   1.000
_cell.length_b   1.000
_cell.length_c   1.000
_cell.angle_alpha   90.00
_cell.angle_beta   90.00
_cell.angle_gamma   90.00
#
_symmetry.space_group_name_H-M   'P 1'
#
loop_
_entity.id
_entity.type
_entity.pdbx_description
1 polymer ?
#
loop_
_entity_poly.entity_id
_entity_poly.type
_entity_poly.pdbx_seq_one_letter_code
_entity_poly.pdbx_strand_id
1 'polypeptide(L)'
;MVLDEFDCLVPVRTCKPEKPLRQRREAARTKSSVKCPKNAEWRECTNLCPEKSCENYLQVSPCFSLRCGEPGCMCKEGHVLLSSSNKEGGCVPRETCVKLDRLKANIERNKPSQ
;
A
#
# COMPACT_ATOMS: atom_id res chain seq x y z
N MET A 1 -33.16 18.33 -32.15
CA MET A 1 -34.15 17.45 -31.51
C MET A 1 -34.98 16.87 -32.65
N VAL A 2 -35.31 15.59 -32.63
CA VAL A 2 -36.12 14.96 -33.67
C VAL A 2 -37.41 14.49 -33.01
N LEU A 3 -38.51 14.45 -33.75
CA LEU A 3 -39.77 13.85 -33.28
C LEU A 3 -39.74 12.36 -33.61
N ASP A 4 -40.12 11.53 -32.64
CA ASP A 4 -40.32 10.08 -32.84
C ASP A 4 -41.72 9.81 -33.43
N GLU A 5 -42.07 8.56 -33.75
CA GLU A 5 -43.36 8.20 -34.39
C GLU A 5 -44.59 8.54 -33.53
N PHE A 6 -44.38 8.86 -32.26
CA PHE A 6 -45.38 9.32 -31.30
C PHE A 6 -45.30 10.83 -30.99
N ASP A 7 -44.69 11.65 -31.86
CA ASP A 7 -44.54 13.11 -31.72
C ASP A 7 -43.84 13.57 -30.41
N CYS A 8 -43.07 12.69 -29.79
CA CYS A 8 -42.26 13.02 -28.63
C CYS A 8 -40.97 13.72 -29.05
N LEU A 9 -40.66 14.88 -28.44
CA LEU A 9 -39.38 15.58 -28.64
C LEU A 9 -38.23 14.80 -28.01
N VAL A 10 -37.51 14.01 -28.82
CA VAL A 10 -36.33 13.28 -28.34
C VAL A 10 -35.06 14.12 -28.57
N PRO A 11 -34.19 14.27 -27.55
CA PRO A 11 -32.90 14.90 -27.74
C PRO A 11 -32.07 14.05 -28.70
N VAL A 12 -31.52 14.69 -29.74
CA VAL A 12 -30.64 14.01 -30.70
C VAL A 12 -29.43 13.53 -29.90
N ARG A 13 -29.23 12.21 -29.80
CA ARG A 13 -27.96 11.66 -29.29
C ARG A 13 -26.88 11.87 -30.35
N THR A 14 -26.40 13.11 -30.47
CA THR A 14 -25.16 13.36 -31.20
C THR A 14 -24.01 12.93 -30.29
N CYS A 15 -23.55 11.69 -30.45
CA CYS A 15 -22.20 11.35 -30.01
C CYS A 15 -21.25 12.22 -30.83
N LYS A 16 -20.82 13.38 -30.31
CA LYS A 16 -19.61 14.01 -30.82
C LYS A 16 -18.48 13.01 -30.60
N PRO A 17 -17.73 12.56 -31.62
CA PRO A 17 -16.46 11.89 -31.39
C PRO A 17 -15.45 12.99 -30.99
N GLU A 18 -15.63 13.59 -29.82
CA GLU A 18 -14.57 14.39 -29.21
C GLU A 18 -13.53 13.41 -28.69
N LYS A 19 -12.60 13.11 -29.60
CA LYS A 19 -11.23 12.57 -29.45
C LYS A 19 -11.13 11.44 -28.42
N PRO A 20 -10.56 10.26 -28.76
CA PRO A 20 -10.16 9.36 -27.70
C PRO A 20 -9.30 10.18 -26.75
N LEU A 21 -9.71 10.26 -25.49
CA LEU A 21 -8.74 10.40 -24.42
C LEU A 21 -7.87 9.15 -24.58
N ARG A 22 -6.91 9.19 -25.52
CA ARG A 22 -5.58 8.70 -25.29
C ARG A 22 -5.13 9.49 -24.08
N GLN A 23 -5.65 9.10 -22.92
CA GLN A 23 -5.08 9.39 -21.64
C GLN A 23 -3.72 8.74 -21.80
N ARG A 24 -2.78 9.62 -22.11
CA ARG A 24 -1.43 9.35 -22.51
C ARG A 24 -0.87 8.44 -21.43
N ARG A 25 -0.93 7.13 -21.69
CA ARG A 25 -0.04 6.11 -21.12
C ARG A 25 1.36 6.45 -21.63
N GLU A 26 1.89 7.59 -21.22
CA GLU A 26 3.20 8.11 -21.58
C GLU A 26 3.51 9.35 -20.73
N ALA A 27 3.57 9.11 -19.43
CA ALA A 27 4.63 9.64 -18.59
C ALA A 27 5.07 8.55 -17.61
N ALA A 28 5.34 7.35 -18.14
CA ALA A 28 6.41 6.58 -17.55
C ALA A 28 7.68 7.42 -17.67
N ARG A 29 8.50 7.42 -16.61
CA ARG A 29 9.87 7.97 -16.56
C ARG A 29 9.90 9.45 -16.16
N THR A 30 9.79 9.74 -14.88
CA THR A 30 10.90 9.50 -13.95
C THR A 30 10.53 8.46 -12.89
N LYS A 31 10.83 7.19 -13.18
CA LYS A 31 11.28 6.26 -12.13
C LYS A 31 12.59 6.84 -11.61
N SER A 32 12.51 7.88 -10.78
CA SER A 32 13.47 7.99 -9.70
C SER A 32 13.43 6.61 -9.06
N SER A 33 14.57 5.94 -9.03
CA SER A 33 14.72 4.70 -8.29
C SER A 33 14.50 5.07 -6.83
N VAL A 34 13.24 5.22 -6.42
CA VAL A 34 12.89 5.33 -5.01
C VAL A 34 13.31 3.99 -4.45
N LYS A 35 14.51 3.97 -3.87
CA LYS A 35 15.10 2.79 -3.26
C LYS A 35 14.29 2.54 -2.01
N CYS A 36 13.20 1.78 -2.16
CA CYS A 36 12.50 1.27 -1.01
C CYS A 36 13.46 0.38 -0.20
N PRO A 37 13.30 0.36 1.14
CA PRO A 37 14.11 -0.46 2.00
C PRO A 37 13.92 -1.95 1.67
N LYS A 38 14.79 -2.80 2.22
CA LYS A 38 14.76 -4.25 1.95
C LYS A 38 13.36 -4.82 2.19
N ASN A 39 12.87 -5.60 1.23
CA ASN A 39 11.54 -6.25 1.21
C ASN A 39 10.34 -5.30 1.24
N ALA A 40 10.53 -4.02 0.94
CA ALA A 40 9.45 -3.10 0.60
C ALA A 40 9.33 -2.93 -0.91
N GLU A 41 8.13 -2.63 -1.38
CA GLU A 41 7.84 -2.30 -2.77
C GLU A 41 7.23 -0.90 -2.85
N TRP A 42 7.58 -0.18 -3.91
CA TRP A 42 6.95 1.11 -4.20
C TRP A 42 5.55 0.85 -4.76
N ARG A 43 4.54 1.39 -4.09
CA ARG A 43 3.15 1.34 -4.54
C ARG A 43 2.62 2.76 -4.72
N GLU A 44 1.89 2.98 -5.81
CA GLU A 44 1.18 4.24 -6.03
C GLU A 44 -0.03 4.39 -5.09
N CYS A 45 -0.60 3.25 -4.68
CA CYS A 45 -1.69 3.14 -3.72
C CYS A 45 -1.18 2.40 -2.49
N THR A 46 -0.95 3.13 -1.40
CA THR A 46 -0.55 2.54 -0.11
C THR A 46 -1.75 2.37 0.82
N ASN A 47 -1.60 1.56 1.86
CA ASN A 47 -2.62 1.46 2.90
C ASN A 47 -2.50 2.66 3.85
N LEU A 48 -3.64 3.28 4.18
CA LEU A 48 -3.74 4.33 5.21
C LEU A 48 -3.58 3.78 6.63
N CYS A 49 -3.73 2.48 6.78
CA CYS A 49 -3.68 1.82 8.07
C CYS A 49 -2.24 1.74 8.59
N PRO A 50 -2.06 1.81 9.92
CA PRO A 50 -0.74 1.68 10.52
C PRO A 50 -0.10 0.34 10.12
N GLU A 51 1.13 0.42 9.62
CA GLU A 51 1.89 -0.76 9.23
C GLU A 51 2.16 -1.67 10.45
N LYS A 52 2.15 -2.97 10.22
CA LYS A 52 2.49 -3.95 11.24
C LYS A 52 4.00 -3.96 11.45
N SER A 53 4.43 -3.93 12.70
CA SER A 53 5.82 -4.12 13.10
C SER A 53 6.00 -5.44 13.86
N CYS A 54 7.25 -5.87 14.11
CA CYS A 54 7.55 -6.99 15.00
C CYS A 54 7.05 -6.81 16.45
N GLU A 55 6.59 -5.62 16.84
CA GLU A 55 5.99 -5.39 18.17
C GLU A 55 4.48 -5.69 18.15
N ASN A 56 3.82 -5.50 17.00
CA ASN A 56 2.36 -5.57 16.85
C ASN A 56 1.89 -6.60 15.81
N TYR A 57 2.77 -7.50 15.37
CA TYR A 57 2.48 -8.48 14.32
C TYR A 57 1.40 -9.50 14.70
N LEU A 58 1.20 -9.75 16.00
CA LEU A 58 0.15 -10.64 16.54
C LEU A 58 -1.19 -9.91 16.74
N GLN A 59 -1.19 -8.57 16.83
CA GLN A 59 -2.44 -7.83 16.99
C GLN A 59 -3.21 -7.82 15.67
N VAL A 60 -4.50 -8.16 15.72
CA VAL A 60 -5.42 -7.93 14.61
C VAL A 60 -5.76 -6.44 14.58
N SER A 61 -5.39 -5.74 13.50
CA SER A 61 -5.83 -4.34 13.32
C SER A 61 -7.23 -4.34 12.72
N PRO A 62 -8.23 -3.69 13.34
CA PRO A 62 -9.53 -3.48 12.72
C PRO A 62 -9.47 -2.45 11.57
N CYS A 63 -8.33 -1.76 11.41
CA CYS A 63 -8.14 -0.81 10.33
C CYS A 63 -8.07 -1.54 8.99
N PHE A 64 -9.10 -1.32 8.18
CA PHE A 64 -9.17 -1.71 6.78
C PHE A 64 -9.76 -0.54 6.01
N SER A 65 -9.05 -0.06 4.99
CA SER A 65 -9.50 1.04 4.15
C SER A 65 -9.48 0.60 2.69
N LEU A 66 -10.58 0.87 1.98
CA LEU A 66 -10.67 0.71 0.53
C LEU A 66 -10.13 1.94 -0.23
N ARG A 67 -9.71 2.99 0.49
CA ARG A 67 -9.11 4.19 -0.10
C ARG A 67 -7.61 4.00 -0.21
N CYS A 68 -7.04 4.55 -1.29
CA CYS A 68 -5.60 4.63 -1.47
C CYS A 68 -5.02 5.78 -0.63
N GLY A 69 -3.98 5.49 0.14
CA GLY A 69 -3.09 6.49 0.72
C GLY A 69 -2.15 7.07 -0.33
N GLU A 70 -1.27 7.96 0.13
CA GLU A 70 -0.24 8.57 -0.71
C GLU A 70 0.73 7.53 -1.29
N PRO A 71 1.29 7.76 -2.48
CA PRO A 71 2.28 6.87 -3.08
C PRO A 71 3.52 6.76 -2.20
N GLY A 72 4.00 5.54 -1.97
CA GLY A 72 5.05 5.29 -0.99
C GLY A 72 5.60 3.88 -1.03
N CYS A 73 6.63 3.64 -0.22
CA CYS A 73 7.14 2.29 0.01
C CYS A 73 6.26 1.57 1.03
N MET A 74 5.77 0.39 0.67
CA MET A 74 4.98 -0.47 1.54
C MET A 74 5.64 -1.84 1.66
N CYS A 75 5.60 -2.46 2.84
CA CYS A 75 6.06 -3.83 2.99
C CYS A 75 5.31 -4.79 2.05
N LYS A 76 6.06 -5.75 1.47
CA LYS A 76 5.47 -6.83 0.68
C LYS A 76 4.47 -7.63 1.52
N GLU A 77 3.54 -8.29 0.83
CA GLU A 77 2.57 -9.14 1.48
C GLU A 77 3.25 -10.22 2.34
N GLY A 78 2.72 -10.47 3.54
CA GLY A 78 3.32 -11.37 4.54
C GLY A 78 4.56 -10.81 5.28
N HIS A 79 5.05 -9.63 4.93
CA HIS A 79 6.16 -8.96 5.61
C HIS A 79 5.64 -7.86 6.55
N VAL A 80 6.41 -7.60 7.60
CA VAL A 80 6.13 -6.60 8.63
C VAL A 80 7.40 -5.78 8.88
N LEU A 81 7.26 -4.54 9.35
CA LEU A 81 8.39 -3.71 9.70
C LEU A 81 9.19 -4.34 10.85
N LEU A 82 10.52 -4.28 10.76
CA LEU A 82 11.38 -4.79 11.83
C LEU A 82 11.15 -4.07 13.16
N SER A 83 10.95 -2.75 13.13
CA SER A 83 10.62 -1.92 14.28
C SER A 83 9.67 -0.82 13.86
N SER A 84 8.69 -0.49 14.71
CA SER A 84 7.77 0.62 14.43
C SER A 84 8.47 1.98 14.39
N SER A 85 9.62 2.10 15.07
CA SER A 85 10.38 3.35 15.17
C SER A 85 11.40 3.54 14.04
N ASN A 86 11.83 2.46 13.38
CA ASN A 86 12.90 2.50 12.37
C ASN A 86 12.43 1.93 11.03
N LYS A 87 11.86 2.81 10.19
CA LYS A 87 11.43 2.45 8.82
C LYS A 87 12.60 2.11 7.89
N GLU A 88 13.82 2.56 8.21
CA GLU A 88 15.05 2.22 7.48
C GLU A 88 15.48 0.76 7.69
N GLY A 89 15.06 0.14 8.80
CA GLY A 89 15.32 -1.28 9.09
C GLY A 89 14.64 -2.23 8.10
N GLY A 90 13.71 -1.72 7.30
CA GLY A 90 13.01 -2.46 6.26
C GLY A 90 12.02 -3.47 6.79
N CYS A 91 11.55 -4.31 5.88
CA CYS A 91 10.51 -5.29 6.13
C CYS A 91 11.12 -6.69 6.28
N VAL A 92 10.60 -7.46 7.21
CA VAL A 92 11.01 -8.83 7.50
C VAL A 92 9.78 -9.74 7.49
N PRO A 93 9.92 -11.04 7.16
CA PRO A 93 8.82 -11.97 7.29
C PRO A 93 8.43 -12.12 8.76
N ARG A 94 7.15 -12.40 9.02
CA ARG A 94 6.61 -12.57 10.39
C ARG A 94 7.40 -13.59 11.21
N GLU A 95 7.89 -14.65 10.57
CA GLU A 95 8.72 -15.67 11.21
C GLU A 95 10.02 -15.12 11.81
N THR A 96 10.62 -14.10 11.19
CA THR A 96 11.81 -13.44 11.73
C THR A 96 11.48 -12.72 13.03
N CYS A 97 10.30 -12.09 13.16
CA CYS A 97 9.87 -11.48 14.41
C CYS A 97 9.74 -12.52 15.53
N VAL A 98 9.19 -13.71 15.24
CA VAL A 98 9.06 -14.80 16.23
C VAL A 98 10.45 -15.25 16.74
N LYS A 99 11.43 -15.36 15.83
CA LYS A 99 12.81 -15.70 16.21
C LYS A 99 13.44 -14.60 17.06
N LEU A 100 13.24 -13.33 16.69
CA LEU A 100 13.75 -12.18 17.45
C LEU A 100 13.14 -12.11 18.84
N ASP A 101 11.85 -12.38 18.98
CA ASP A 101 11.16 -12.41 20.27
C ASP A 101 11.75 -13.49 21.20
N ARG A 102 11.98 -14.69 20.66
CA ARG A 102 12.68 -15.78 21.39
C ARG A 102 14.08 -15.39 21.83
N LEU A 103 14.84 -14.71 20.95
CA LEU A 103 16.19 -14.25 21.28
C LEU A 103 16.15 -13.19 22.39
N LYS A 104 15.22 -12.22 22.32
CA LYS A 104 15.02 -11.22 23.37
C LYS A 104 14.67 -11.87 24.71
N ALA A 105 13.77 -12.84 24.71
CA ALA A 105 13.40 -13.58 25.92
C ALA A 105 14.60 -14.33 26.54
N ASN A 106 15.47 -14.90 25.70
CA ASN A 106 16.69 -15.56 26.18
C ASN A 106 17.71 -14.57 26.77
N ILE A 107 17.87 -13.39 26.15
CA ILE A 107 18.77 -12.35 26.66
C ILE A 107 18.27 -11.82 28.02
N GLU A 108 16.97 -11.51 28.13
CA GLU A 108 16.39 -11.05 29.40
C GLU A 108 16.52 -12.10 30.51
N ARG A 109 16.41 -13.40 30.20
CA ARG A 109 16.66 -14.49 31.16
C ARG A 109 18.12 -14.61 31.60
N ASN A 110 19.07 -14.30 30.71
CA ASN A 110 20.51 -14.37 31.00
C ASN A 110 21.06 -13.03 31.51
N LYS A 111 20.21 -12.01 31.69
CA LYS A 111 20.62 -10.71 32.19
C LYS A 111 21.01 -10.86 33.67
N PRO A 112 22.28 -10.66 34.03
CA PRO A 112 22.67 -10.74 35.43
C PRO A 112 21.91 -9.66 36.19
N SER A 113 21.23 -10.06 37.27
CA SER A 113 20.67 -9.14 38.25
C SER A 113 21.82 -8.28 38.78
N GLN A 114 21.87 -7.01 38.39
CA GLN A 114 22.63 -6.02 39.13
C GLN A 114 21.92 -5.69 40.43
#